data_AF-A0A4C1XXK3-F1
#
_entry.id   AF-A0A4C1XXK3-F1
#
_cell.length_a   1.000
_cell.length_b   1.000
_cell.length_c   1.000
_cell.angle_alpha   90.00
_cell.angle_beta   90.00
_cell.angle_gamma   90.00
#
_symmetry.space_group_name_H-M   'P 1'
#
loop_
_entity.id
_entity.type
_entity.pdbx_description
1 polymer ?
#
loop_
_entity_poly.entity_id
_entity_poly.type
_entity_poly.pdbx_seq_one_letter_code
_entity_poly.pdbx_strand_id
1 'polypeptide(L)'
;MDGCFAACGCDDYEGVTKADLDRFTDKIENVLNDEKGRRLFRNYMFTSKMKDGRRTLDFWEHTDKLIGYQENAESISYRSYLRRVDRLIDEAGRIEELDFATMERLTIARDSEIKEEIIEALKVLKTEATKALRREYAKFQMRFIPSK
;
A
#
# COMPACT_ATOMS: atom_id res chain seq x y z
N MET A 1 6.83 1.05 -38.66
CA MET A 1 7.56 -0.17 -38.31
C MET A 1 8.71 0.23 -37.41
N ASP A 2 8.56 -0.14 -36.14
CA ASP A 2 9.61 -0.61 -35.21
C ASP A 2 10.84 0.27 -34.98
N GLY A 3 10.62 1.34 -34.20
CA GLY A 3 11.66 1.94 -33.38
C GLY A 3 11.82 1.15 -32.08
N CYS A 4 12.63 0.11 -32.14
CA CYS A 4 13.06 -0.73 -31.03
C CYS A 4 13.58 0.14 -29.87
N PHE A 5 12.82 0.26 -28.77
CA PHE A 5 13.38 0.69 -27.47
C PHE A 5 14.22 -0.46 -26.93
N ALA A 6 15.41 -0.60 -27.53
CA ALA A 6 16.47 -1.39 -26.97
C ALA A 6 16.78 -0.80 -25.59
N ALA A 7 16.77 -1.69 -24.60
CA ALA A 7 17.30 -1.45 -23.28
C ALA A 7 18.76 -0.97 -23.41
N CYS A 8 18.98 0.34 -23.26
CA CYS A 8 20.27 0.86 -22.86
C CYS A 8 20.16 1.16 -21.37
N GLY A 9 20.92 0.39 -20.59
CA GLY A 9 20.95 0.43 -19.14
C GLY A 9 21.28 1.83 -18.61
N CYS A 10 20.36 2.33 -17.80
CA CYS A 10 20.67 3.19 -16.67
C CYS A 10 20.07 2.49 -15.45
N ASP A 11 20.95 2.01 -14.58
CA ASP A 11 20.70 1.16 -13.42
C ASP A 11 19.92 1.84 -12.27
N ASP A 12 18.64 2.17 -12.44
CA ASP A 12 17.86 2.84 -11.37
C ASP A 12 16.57 2.13 -10.94
N TYR A 13 16.21 0.98 -11.54
CA TYR A 13 14.96 0.28 -11.25
C TYR A 13 15.13 -1.16 -10.73
N GLU A 14 16.20 -1.48 -9.97
CA GLU A 14 16.37 -2.74 -9.21
C GLU A 14 15.85 -4.03 -9.89
N GLY A 15 16.17 -4.26 -11.17
CA GLY A 15 15.74 -5.48 -11.88
C GLY A 15 14.26 -5.56 -12.26
N VAL A 16 13.55 -4.42 -12.34
CA VAL A 16 12.21 -4.31 -12.93
C VAL A 16 12.31 -4.42 -14.44
N THR A 17 11.60 -5.39 -15.02
CA THR A 17 11.55 -5.59 -16.47
C THR A 17 10.52 -4.69 -17.15
N LYS A 18 10.55 -4.60 -18.48
CA LYS A 18 9.48 -3.91 -19.25
C LYS A 18 8.11 -4.55 -19.02
N ALA A 19 8.04 -5.88 -18.97
CA ALA A 19 6.81 -6.59 -18.69
C ALA A 19 6.28 -6.31 -17.28
N ASP A 20 7.17 -6.14 -16.30
CA ASP A 20 6.79 -5.69 -14.96
C ASP A 20 6.19 -4.28 -14.98
N LEU A 21 6.82 -3.34 -15.71
CA LEU A 21 6.30 -1.98 -15.86
C LEU A 21 4.92 -1.96 -16.53
N ASP A 22 4.74 -2.72 -17.61
CA ASP A 22 3.45 -2.81 -18.30
C ASP A 22 2.37 -3.36 -17.35
N ARG A 23 2.69 -4.40 -16.57
CA ARG A 23 1.80 -4.95 -15.54
C ARG A 23 1.51 -3.96 -14.42
N PHE A 24 2.52 -3.28 -13.89
CA PHE A 24 2.39 -2.32 -12.80
C PHE A 24 1.63 -1.06 -13.21
N THR A 25 1.69 -0.66 -14.47
CA THR A 25 0.99 0.52 -15.00
C THR A 25 -0.43 0.22 -15.49
N ASP A 26 -0.88 -1.04 -15.48
CA ASP A 26 -2.25 -1.43 -15.84
C ASP A 26 -3.29 -1.06 -14.76
N LYS A 27 -3.08 -1.53 -13.52
CA LYS A 27 -3.95 -1.22 -12.37
C LYS A 27 -3.16 -1.19 -11.06
N ILE A 28 -3.66 -0.40 -10.11
CA ILE A 28 -2.98 -0.15 -8.83
C ILE A 28 -2.79 -1.43 -8.02
N GLU A 29 -3.70 -2.39 -8.13
CA GLU A 29 -3.62 -3.67 -7.42
C GLU A 29 -2.39 -4.49 -7.85
N ASN A 30 -1.96 -4.35 -9.11
CA ASN A 30 -0.75 -5.03 -9.60
C ASN A 30 0.51 -4.48 -8.93
N VAL A 31 0.51 -3.18 -8.59
CA VAL A 31 1.59 -2.54 -7.84
C VAL A 31 1.53 -2.94 -6.37
N LEU A 32 0.35 -2.82 -5.75
CA LEU A 32 0.22 -2.99 -4.31
C LEU A 32 0.37 -4.44 -3.87
N ASN A 33 -0.04 -5.42 -4.67
CA ASN A 33 0.09 -6.83 -4.31
C ASN A 33 1.46 -7.43 -4.64
N ASP A 34 2.34 -6.69 -5.31
CA ASP A 34 3.69 -7.14 -5.68
C ASP A 34 4.76 -6.35 -4.90
N GLU A 35 5.70 -7.03 -4.26
CA GLU A 35 6.75 -6.36 -3.48
C GLU A 35 7.65 -5.46 -4.34
N LYS A 36 8.00 -5.90 -5.55
CA LYS A 36 8.78 -5.09 -6.49
C LYS A 36 7.96 -3.89 -6.95
N GLY A 37 6.67 -4.09 -7.20
CA GLY A 37 5.73 -3.04 -7.53
C GLY A 37 5.68 -1.96 -6.45
N ARG A 38 5.45 -2.33 -5.19
CA ARG A 38 5.43 -1.41 -4.05
C ARG A 38 6.75 -0.66 -3.88
N ARG A 39 7.88 -1.34 -4.06
CA ARG A 39 9.22 -0.72 -3.96
C ARG A 39 9.42 0.33 -5.04
N LEU A 40 9.11 0.00 -6.29
CA LEU A 40 9.19 0.94 -7.40
C LEU A 40 8.27 2.15 -7.18
N PHE A 41 7.04 1.92 -6.72
CA PHE A 41 6.07 2.98 -6.46
C PHE A 41 6.50 3.89 -5.31
N ARG A 42 7.04 3.30 -4.22
CA ARG A 42 7.67 4.03 -3.11
C ARG A 42 8.83 4.90 -3.58
N ASN A 43 9.72 4.37 -4.42
CA ASN A 43 10.86 5.10 -4.98
C ASN A 43 10.41 6.27 -5.89
N TYR A 44 9.37 6.04 -6.70
CA TYR A 44 8.74 7.11 -7.49
C TYR A 44 8.18 8.22 -6.60
N MET A 45 7.43 7.88 -5.56
CA MET A 45 6.88 8.87 -4.62
C MET A 45 7.98 9.60 -3.85
N PHE A 46 9.08 8.92 -3.53
CA PHE A 46 10.26 9.52 -2.90
C PHE A 46 10.89 10.58 -3.80
N THR A 47 11.22 10.24 -5.03
CA THR A 47 11.86 11.15 -6.00
C THR A 47 10.93 12.30 -6.40
N SER A 48 9.63 12.04 -6.47
CA SER A 48 8.60 13.05 -6.78
C SER A 48 8.13 13.87 -5.57
N LYS A 49 8.76 13.70 -4.39
CA LYS A 49 8.46 14.41 -3.14
C LYS A 49 7.00 14.27 -2.65
N MET A 50 6.35 13.15 -2.95
CA MET A 50 4.96 12.83 -2.55
C MET A 50 4.95 12.24 -1.13
N LYS A 51 5.18 13.08 -0.13
CA LYS A 51 5.33 12.63 1.27
C LYS A 51 4.09 11.91 1.80
N ASP A 52 2.90 12.43 1.52
CA ASP A 52 1.65 11.90 2.06
C ASP A 52 1.31 10.55 1.41
N GLY A 53 1.45 10.42 0.09
CA GLY A 53 1.31 9.13 -0.59
C GLY A 53 2.24 8.03 -0.05
N ARG A 54 3.48 8.38 0.35
CA ARG A 54 4.36 7.40 1.01
C ARG A 54 3.83 6.95 2.36
N ARG A 55 3.33 7.88 3.18
CA ARG A 55 2.71 7.55 4.47
C ARG A 55 1.51 6.63 4.27
N THR A 56 0.68 6.93 3.27
CA THR A 56 -0.48 6.10 2.92
C THR A 56 -0.06 4.71 2.44
N LEU A 57 1.04 4.59 1.69
CA LEU A 57 1.58 3.28 1.27
C LEU A 57 2.13 2.49 2.46
N ASP A 58 2.88 3.12 3.37
CA ASP A 58 3.40 2.45 4.57
C ASP A 58 2.24 1.97 5.46
N PHE A 59 1.21 2.80 5.63
CA PHE A 59 -0.03 2.44 6.32
C PHE A 59 -0.76 1.27 5.64
N TRP A 60 -0.85 1.28 4.31
CA TRP A 60 -1.45 0.17 3.55
C TRP A 60 -0.69 -1.14 3.79
N GLU A 61 0.66 -1.10 3.79
CA GLU A 61 1.49 -2.28 4.05
C GLU A 61 1.36 -2.79 5.49
N HIS A 62 1.25 -1.89 6.48
CA HIS A 62 1.00 -2.27 7.86
C HIS A 62 -0.37 -2.93 8.04
N THR A 63 -1.40 -2.37 7.39
CA THR A 63 -2.75 -2.92 7.37
C THR A 63 -2.77 -4.31 6.74
N ASP A 64 -2.12 -4.50 5.59
CA ASP A 64 -2.03 -5.78 4.91
C ASP A 64 -1.36 -6.86 5.75
N LYS A 65 -0.25 -6.52 6.42
CA LYS A 65 0.45 -7.42 7.36
C LYS A 65 -0.42 -7.84 8.53
N LEU A 66 -1.27 -6.95 9.04
CA LEU A 66 -2.19 -7.27 10.14
C LEU A 66 -3.36 -8.15 9.69
N ILE A 67 -3.86 -7.96 8.47
CA ILE A 67 -4.88 -8.86 7.89
C ILE A 67 -4.31 -10.28 7.73
N GLY A 68 -3.06 -10.39 7.28
CA GLY A 68 -2.36 -11.67 7.13
C GLY A 68 -1.89 -12.32 8.43
N TYR A 69 -2.20 -11.75 9.60
CA TYR A 69 -1.71 -12.25 10.88
C TYR A 69 -2.32 -13.62 11.24
N GLN A 70 -1.46 -14.64 11.28
CA GLN A 70 -1.78 -15.99 11.76
C GLN A 70 -1.12 -16.23 13.13
N GLU A 71 -1.90 -16.80 14.05
CA GLU A 71 -1.42 -17.17 15.38
C GLU A 71 -0.81 -18.58 15.26
N ASN A 72 0.50 -18.65 15.07
CA ASN A 72 1.25 -19.90 15.03
C ASN A 72 1.88 -20.14 16.41
N ALA A 73 2.25 -21.38 16.75
CA ALA A 73 2.84 -21.73 18.05
C ALA A 73 4.16 -20.98 18.36
N GLU A 74 4.84 -20.47 17.33
CA GLU A 74 6.05 -19.64 17.44
C GLU A 74 5.77 -18.12 17.27
N SER A 75 4.49 -17.72 17.17
CA SER A 75 4.10 -16.37 16.79
C SER A 75 3.92 -15.41 17.96
N ILE A 76 4.00 -14.14 17.61
CA ILE A 76 3.68 -12.96 18.41
C ILE A 76 2.31 -13.14 19.08
N SER A 77 2.20 -12.95 20.39
CA SER A 77 0.92 -13.12 21.12
C SER A 77 -0.21 -12.22 20.60
N TYR A 78 -1.47 -12.65 20.77
CA TYR A 78 -2.65 -11.83 20.43
C TYR A 78 -2.61 -10.41 21.03
N ARG A 79 -2.10 -10.26 22.27
CA ARG A 79 -1.90 -8.94 22.88
C ARG A 79 -0.95 -8.03 22.08
N SER A 80 0.07 -8.61 21.47
CA SER A 80 0.99 -7.85 20.62
C SER A 80 0.37 -7.55 19.24
N TYR A 81 -0.54 -8.40 18.74
CA TYR A 81 -1.41 -8.05 17.62
C TYR A 81 -2.26 -6.82 17.94
N LEU A 82 -2.99 -6.80 19.06
CA LEU A 82 -3.79 -5.66 19.49
C LEU A 82 -2.95 -4.37 19.61
N ARG A 83 -1.75 -4.44 20.21
CA ARG A 83 -0.84 -3.28 20.25
C ARG A 83 -0.42 -2.76 18.88
N ARG A 84 -0.36 -3.62 17.87
CA ARG A 84 -0.06 -3.20 16.49
C ARG A 84 -1.28 -2.55 15.85
N VAL A 85 -2.49 -3.03 16.16
CA VAL A 85 -3.75 -2.37 15.77
C VAL A 85 -3.83 -0.98 16.39
N ASP A 86 -3.49 -0.82 17.68
CA ASP A 86 -3.45 0.49 18.35
C ASP A 86 -2.53 1.48 17.62
N ARG A 87 -1.32 1.05 17.25
CA ARG A 87 -0.40 1.88 16.46
C ARG A 87 -0.95 2.22 15.08
N LEU A 88 -1.66 1.29 14.45
CA LEU A 88 -2.28 1.51 13.15
C LEU A 88 -3.38 2.58 13.24
N ILE A 89 -4.16 2.59 14.34
CA ILE A 89 -5.15 3.66 14.61
C ILE A 89 -4.45 5.02 14.72
N ASP A 90 -3.33 5.09 15.45
CA ASP A 90 -2.53 6.32 15.54
C ASP A 90 -1.96 6.78 14.19
N GLU A 91 -1.59 5.83 13.31
CA GLU A 91 -1.13 6.11 11.95
C GLU A 91 -2.28 6.60 11.04
N ALA A 92 -3.45 5.98 11.13
CA ALA A 92 -4.64 6.36 10.35
C ALA A 92 -5.04 7.82 10.60
N GLY A 93 -4.97 8.28 11.86
CA GLY A 93 -5.26 9.67 12.21
C GLY A 93 -4.33 10.71 11.60
N ARG A 94 -3.25 10.29 10.91
CA ARG A 94 -2.31 11.18 10.20
C ARG A 94 -2.50 11.16 8.68
N ILE A 95 -3.49 10.43 8.16
CA ILE A 95 -3.82 10.35 6.74
C ILE A 95 -5.09 11.16 6.50
N GLU A 96 -4.96 12.29 5.82
CA GLU A 96 -6.07 13.23 5.61
C GLU A 96 -7.20 12.63 4.76
N GLU A 97 -6.87 11.69 3.87
CA GLU A 97 -7.81 11.06 2.97
C GLU A 97 -8.66 9.96 3.62
N LEU A 98 -8.35 9.53 4.84
CA LEU A 98 -9.16 8.54 5.56
C LEU A 98 -10.32 9.21 6.27
N ASP A 99 -11.53 8.75 5.98
CA ASP A 99 -12.72 9.29 6.63
C ASP A 99 -12.82 8.89 8.11
N PHE A 100 -13.48 9.75 8.89
CA PHE A 100 -13.67 9.55 10.32
C PHE A 100 -14.45 8.27 10.63
N ALA A 101 -15.47 7.95 9.84
CA ALA A 101 -16.33 6.79 10.06
C ALA A 101 -15.55 5.46 9.98
N THR A 102 -14.58 5.39 9.07
CA THR A 102 -13.74 4.22 8.87
C THR A 102 -12.76 4.06 10.02
N MET A 103 -12.18 5.16 10.53
CA MET A 103 -11.33 5.14 11.73
C MET A 103 -12.11 4.76 12.99
N GLU A 104 -13.32 5.31 13.16
CA GLU A 104 -14.21 4.97 14.26
C GLU A 104 -14.57 3.49 14.24
N ARG A 105 -14.86 2.93 13.06
CA ARG A 105 -15.14 1.50 12.90
C ARG A 105 -13.97 0.60 13.36
N LEU A 106 -12.73 0.97 13.04
CA LEU A 106 -11.57 0.21 13.53
C LEU A 106 -11.42 0.33 15.04
N THR A 107 -11.69 1.50 15.61
CA THR A 107 -11.62 1.73 17.07
C THR A 107 -12.65 0.86 17.80
N ILE A 108 -13.90 0.83 17.33
CA ILE A 108 -14.96 -0.01 17.90
C ILE A 108 -14.60 -1.50 17.78
N ALA A 109 -14.12 -1.94 16.62
CA ALA A 109 -13.72 -3.34 16.41
C ALA A 109 -12.52 -3.72 17.28
N ARG A 110 -11.57 -2.80 17.47
CA ARG A 110 -10.45 -3.00 18.39
C ARG A 110 -10.96 -3.18 19.82
N ASP A 111 -11.90 -2.36 20.27
CA ASP A 111 -12.42 -2.39 21.64
C ASP A 111 -13.27 -3.63 21.95
N SER A 112 -13.83 -4.29 20.93
CA SER A 112 -14.47 -5.59 21.12
C SER A 112 -13.48 -6.72 21.39
N GLU A 113 -12.20 -6.52 21.03
CA GLU A 113 -11.14 -7.54 21.03
C GLU A 113 -11.50 -8.81 20.23
N ILE A 114 -12.50 -8.74 19.34
CA ILE A 114 -12.89 -9.84 18.46
C ILE A 114 -12.07 -9.77 17.18
N LYS A 115 -11.18 -10.75 16.98
CA LYS A 115 -10.22 -10.77 15.87
C LYS A 115 -10.90 -10.63 14.51
N GLU A 116 -12.02 -11.33 14.31
CA GLU A 116 -12.76 -11.31 13.05
C GLU A 116 -13.32 -9.91 12.75
N GLU A 117 -13.85 -9.21 13.76
CA GLU A 117 -14.34 -7.83 13.60
C GLU A 117 -13.21 -6.87 13.25
N ILE A 118 -12.06 -7.02 13.91
CA ILE A 118 -10.85 -6.23 13.62
C ILE A 118 -10.41 -6.47 12.18
N ILE A 119 -10.35 -7.74 11.72
CA ILE A 119 -9.96 -8.08 10.35
C ILE A 119 -10.92 -7.46 9.32
N GLU A 120 -12.23 -7.52 9.56
CA GLU A 120 -13.20 -6.89 8.67
C GLU A 120 -13.05 -5.37 8.61
N ALA A 121 -12.79 -4.71 9.74
CA ALA A 121 -12.48 -3.29 9.76
C ALA A 121 -11.18 -2.98 8.98
N LEU A 122 -10.11 -3.76 9.20
CA LEU A 122 -8.84 -3.59 8.48
C LEU A 122 -8.99 -3.75 6.96
N LYS A 123 -9.83 -4.66 6.47
CA LYS A 123 -10.11 -4.81 5.03
C LYS A 123 -10.75 -3.55 4.43
N VAL A 124 -11.65 -2.90 5.18
CA VAL A 124 -12.24 -1.62 4.79
C VAL A 124 -11.15 -0.54 4.73
N LEU A 125 -10.32 -0.42 5.78
CA LEU A 125 -9.22 0.56 5.81
C LEU A 125 -8.24 0.35 4.66
N LYS A 126 -7.88 -0.91 4.35
CA LYS A 126 -7.01 -1.23 3.22
C LYS A 126 -7.62 -0.75 1.89
N THR A 127 -8.94 -0.87 1.75
CA THR A 127 -9.66 -0.41 0.56
C THR A 127 -9.65 1.12 0.46
N GLU A 128 -9.88 1.84 1.56
CA GLU A 128 -9.80 3.30 1.58
C GLU A 128 -8.37 3.82 1.32
N ALA A 129 -7.36 3.20 1.93
CA ALA A 129 -5.96 3.53 1.65
C ALA A 129 -5.58 3.28 0.17
N THR A 130 -6.11 2.21 -0.44
CA THR A 130 -5.94 1.95 -1.89
C THR A 130 -6.55 3.09 -2.72
N LYS A 131 -7.74 3.58 -2.35
CA LYS A 131 -8.38 4.73 -3.02
C LYS A 131 -7.55 6.01 -2.87
N ALA A 132 -7.05 6.28 -1.66
CA ALA A 132 -6.21 7.44 -1.40
C ALA A 132 -4.94 7.45 -2.27
N LEU A 133 -4.32 6.29 -2.50
CA LEU A 133 -3.14 6.14 -3.36
C LEU A 133 -3.41 6.30 -4.86
N ARG A 134 -4.68 6.37 -5.31
CA ARG A 134 -5.01 6.46 -6.75
C ARG A 134 -4.45 7.72 -7.41
N ARG A 135 -4.35 8.82 -6.66
CA ARG A 135 -3.82 10.09 -7.18
C ARG A 135 -2.34 9.96 -7.54
N GLU A 136 -1.54 9.39 -6.64
CA GLU A 136 -0.12 9.11 -6.85
C GLU A 136 0.06 8.05 -7.93
N TYR A 137 -0.80 7.04 -7.95
CA TYR A 137 -0.77 5.99 -8.97
C TYR A 137 -1.04 6.53 -10.38
N ALA A 138 -2.00 7.44 -10.54
CA ALA A 138 -2.25 8.06 -11.85
C ALA A 138 -1.02 8.83 -12.36
N LYS A 139 -0.30 9.53 -11.48
CA LYS A 139 0.95 10.22 -11.86
C LYS A 139 2.08 9.24 -12.12
N PHE A 140 2.13 8.13 -11.38
CA PHE A 140 3.05 7.03 -11.64
C PHE A 140 2.81 6.44 -13.03
N GLN A 141 1.56 6.14 -13.40
CA GLN A 141 1.21 5.66 -14.75
C GLN A 141 1.68 6.64 -15.83
N MET A 142 1.41 7.94 -15.69
CA MET A 142 1.85 8.96 -16.66
C MET A 142 3.37 9.07 -16.79
N ARG A 143 4.14 8.72 -15.74
CA ARG A 143 5.61 8.75 -15.78
C ARG A 143 6.19 7.63 -16.66
N PHE A 144 5.51 6.49 -16.72
CA PHE A 144 6.00 5.26 -17.37
C PHE A 144 5.23 4.90 -18.65
N ILE A 145 4.03 5.42 -18.85
CA ILE A 145 3.29 5.37 -20.11
C ILE A 145 3.49 6.72 -20.81
N PRO A 146 4.32 6.81 -21.85
CA PRO A 146 4.45 8.04 -22.63
C PRO A 146 3.10 8.37 -23.26
N SER A 147 2.63 9.61 -23.09
CA SER A 147 1.53 10.13 -23.91
C SER A 147 1.96 10.05 -25.37
N LYS A 148 1.12 9.42 -26.21
CA LYS A 148 1.31 9.38 -27.67
C LYS A 148 1.18 10.78 -28.27
#